data_AF-A0A1I3JVC5-F1
#
_entry.id   AF-A0A1I3JVC5-F1
#
_cell.length_a   1.000
_cell.length_b   1.000
_cell.length_c   1.000
_cell.angle_alpha   90.00
_cell.angle_beta   90.00
_cell.angle_gamma   90.00
#
_symmetry.space_group_name_H-M   'P 1'
#
loop_
_entity.id
_entity.type
_entity.pdbx_description
1 polymer ?
#
loop_
_entity_poly.entity_id
_entity_poly.type
_entity_poly.pdbx_seq_one_letter_code
_entity_poly.pdbx_strand_id
1 'polypeptide(L)'
;MLEFFEKLLEHANRNPGEFLTGVATLLLVVATALLVRATNILSKSAKEDSRNRKIQATVDAWMKVRTELDLAHLSKETPEKELRAQLRALEAFSVGVNSGVYDLTTFKQMSGNWYCQQFNRIKPIIDERQKNSPDAYKELTSLAKAVEGIRLDAAKKPAGKACSQRS
;
A
#
# COMPACT_ATOMS: atom_id res chain seq x y z
N MET A 1 28.17 1.26 -46.28
CA MET A 1 26.86 1.91 -45.99
C MET A 1 26.14 2.28 -47.29
N LEU A 2 26.81 2.97 -48.23
CA LEU A 2 26.28 3.26 -49.58
C LEU A 2 25.82 2.01 -50.36
N GLU A 3 26.66 0.98 -50.46
CA GLU A 3 26.31 -0.27 -51.18
C GLU A 3 25.09 -1.02 -50.61
N PHE A 4 24.82 -0.85 -49.31
CA PHE A 4 23.65 -1.46 -48.67
C PHE A 4 22.37 -0.76 -49.11
N PHE A 5 22.37 0.58 -49.14
CA PHE A 5 21.23 1.37 -49.60
C PHE A 5 20.94 1.16 -51.08
N GLU A 6 21.97 1.04 -51.92
CA GLU A 6 21.79 0.75 -53.35
C GLU A 6 21.11 -0.59 -53.59
N LYS A 7 21.57 -1.66 -52.91
CA LYS A 7 20.92 -2.98 -52.99
C LYS A 7 19.48 -2.98 -52.47
N LEU A 8 19.20 -2.15 -51.47
CA LEU A 8 17.87 -2.02 -50.85
C LEU A 8 16.89 -1.28 -51.78
N LEU A 9 17.37 -0.24 -52.48
CA LEU A 9 16.61 0.46 -53.51
C LEU A 9 16.34 -0.43 -54.74
N GLU A 10 17.33 -1.22 -55.15
CA GLU A 10 17.16 -2.17 -56.25
C GLU A 10 16.13 -3.26 -55.91
N HIS A 11 16.17 -3.78 -54.68
CA HIS A 11 15.18 -4.75 -54.19
C HIS A 11 13.77 -4.14 -54.07
N ALA A 12 13.65 -2.90 -53.56
CA ALA A 12 12.38 -2.19 -53.48
C ALA A 12 11.74 -1.92 -54.85
N ASN A 13 12.56 -1.67 -55.88
CA ASN A 13 12.09 -1.45 -57.24
C ASN A 13 11.66 -2.75 -57.94
N ARG A 14 12.33 -3.87 -57.65
CA ARG A 14 11.97 -5.19 -58.20
C ARG A 14 10.74 -5.80 -57.52
N ASN A 15 10.63 -5.68 -56.19
CA ASN A 15 9.57 -6.31 -55.38
C ASN A 15 8.92 -5.31 -54.40
N PRO A 16 8.14 -4.32 -54.90
CA PRO A 16 7.60 -3.26 -54.05
C PRO A 16 6.65 -3.76 -52.95
N GLY A 17 5.86 -4.80 -53.22
CA GLY A 17 4.91 -5.36 -52.23
C GLY A 17 5.61 -6.05 -51.06
N GLU A 18 6.67 -6.81 -51.31
CA GLU A 18 7.47 -7.49 -50.27
C GLU A 18 8.20 -6.46 -49.39
N PHE A 19 8.80 -5.46 -50.03
CA PHE A 19 9.46 -4.35 -49.35
C PHE A 19 8.51 -3.59 -48.42
N LEU A 20 7.33 -3.20 -48.92
CA LEU A 20 6.30 -2.52 -48.13
C LEU A 20 5.83 -3.36 -46.95
N THR A 21 5.64 -4.67 -47.15
CA THR A 21 5.24 -5.60 -46.09
C THR A 21 6.31 -5.72 -45.00
N GLY A 22 7.58 -5.79 -45.40
CA GLY A 22 8.72 -5.81 -44.46
C GLY A 22 8.81 -4.53 -43.63
N VAL A 23 8.66 -3.37 -44.27
CA VAL A 23 8.64 -2.06 -43.57
C VAL A 23 7.44 -1.97 -42.63
N ALA A 24 6.25 -2.34 -43.08
CA ALA A 24 5.05 -2.33 -42.24
C ALA A 24 5.18 -3.25 -41.02
N THR A 25 5.78 -4.43 -41.19
CA THR A 25 6.02 -5.38 -40.10
C THR A 25 7.01 -4.82 -39.08
N LEU A 26 8.09 -4.18 -39.54
CA LEU A 26 9.04 -3.49 -38.65
C LEU A 26 8.37 -2.36 -37.87
N LEU A 27 7.56 -1.53 -38.53
CA LEU A 27 6.81 -0.47 -37.88
C LEU A 27 5.83 -1.03 -36.84
N LEU A 28 5.16 -2.14 -37.14
CA LEU A 28 4.24 -2.82 -36.21
C LEU A 28 5.00 -3.35 -34.98
N VAL A 29 6.18 -3.95 -35.15
CA VAL A 29 7.02 -4.41 -34.05
C VAL A 29 7.44 -3.25 -33.16
N VAL A 30 7.89 -2.13 -33.76
CA VAL A 30 8.29 -0.93 -33.01
C VAL A 30 7.10 -0.34 -32.25
N ALA A 31 5.93 -0.22 -32.90
CA ALA A 31 4.71 0.29 -32.27
C ALA A 31 4.27 -0.60 -31.09
N THR A 32 4.33 -1.92 -31.25
CA THR A 32 4.01 -2.89 -30.19
C THR A 32 4.97 -2.75 -29.01
N ALA A 33 6.28 -2.61 -29.27
CA ALA A 33 7.28 -2.41 -28.21
C ALA A 33 7.06 -1.11 -27.43
N LEU A 34 6.70 -0.02 -28.12
CA LEU A 34 6.35 1.25 -27.47
C LEU A 34 5.09 1.12 -26.61
N LEU A 35 4.06 0.43 -27.11
CA LEU A 35 2.81 0.21 -26.38
C LEU A 35 3.01 -0.62 -25.11
N VAL A 36 3.87 -1.65 -25.16
CA VAL A 36 4.25 -2.43 -23.97
C VAL A 36 4.96 -1.55 -22.94
N ARG A 37 5.89 -0.69 -23.37
CA ARG A 37 6.56 0.26 -22.46
C ARG A 37 5.58 1.24 -21.83
N ALA A 38 4.68 1.82 -22.61
CA ALA A 38 3.66 2.74 -22.12
C ALA A 38 2.73 2.05 -21.10
N THR A 39 2.26 0.84 -21.42
CA THR A 39 1.43 0.03 -20.51
C THR A 39 2.15 -0.27 -19.20
N ASN A 40 3.43 -0.61 -19.25
CA ASN A 40 4.23 -0.85 -18.04
C ASN A 40 4.38 0.39 -17.17
N ILE A 41 4.57 1.57 -17.76
CA ILE A 41 4.63 2.84 -17.04
C ILE A 41 3.28 3.17 -16.39
N LEU A 42 2.19 3.05 -17.16
CA LEU A 42 0.83 3.27 -16.67
C LEU A 42 0.47 2.31 -15.54
N SER A 43 0.81 1.02 -15.66
CA SER A 43 0.56 0.03 -14.62
C SER A 43 1.31 0.37 -13.33
N LYS A 44 2.58 0.80 -13.43
CA LYS A 44 3.34 1.26 -12.26
C LYS A 44 2.72 2.50 -11.63
N SER A 45 2.36 3.49 -12.44
CA SER A 45 1.71 4.72 -11.98
C SER A 45 0.36 4.44 -11.30
N ALA A 46 -0.47 3.56 -11.87
CA ALA A 46 -1.75 3.18 -11.28
C ALA A 46 -1.58 2.44 -9.94
N LYS A 47 -0.56 1.58 -9.81
CA LYS A 47 -0.22 0.93 -8.53
C LYS A 47 0.23 1.93 -7.49
N GLU A 48 1.03 2.92 -7.88
CA GLU A 48 1.52 3.97 -6.98
C GLU A 48 0.38 4.90 -6.55
N ASP A 49 -0.49 5.31 -7.46
CA ASP A 49 -1.68 6.12 -7.15
C ASP A 49 -2.62 5.36 -6.20
N SER A 50 -2.89 4.08 -6.48
CA SER A 50 -3.67 3.22 -5.58
C SER A 50 -3.05 3.14 -4.18
N ARG A 51 -1.72 3.02 -4.08
CA ARG A 51 -1.02 3.02 -2.79
C ARG A 51 -1.17 4.37 -2.08
N ASN A 52 -0.98 5.47 -2.79
CA ASN A 52 -1.06 6.82 -2.23
C ASN A 52 -2.46 7.13 -1.71
N ARG A 53 -3.52 6.76 -2.46
CA ARG A 53 -4.91 6.87 -2.00
C ARG A 53 -5.15 6.07 -0.73
N LYS A 54 -4.61 4.85 -0.65
CA LYS A 54 -4.74 4.01 0.53
C LYS A 54 -4.04 4.61 1.75
N ILE A 55 -2.84 5.16 1.56
CA ILE A 55 -2.09 5.90 2.60
C ILE A 55 -2.92 7.08 3.09
N GLN A 56 -3.42 7.92 2.18
CA GLN A 56 -4.20 9.10 2.52
C GLN A 56 -5.51 8.74 3.23
N ALA A 57 -6.25 7.74 2.72
CA ALA A 57 -7.45 7.24 3.38
C ALA A 57 -7.17 6.73 4.79
N THR A 58 -6.03 6.07 5.00
CA THR A 58 -5.59 5.61 6.33
C THR A 58 -5.33 6.78 7.27
N VAL A 59 -4.59 7.78 6.78
CA VAL A 59 -4.28 9.00 7.54
C VAL A 59 -5.55 9.72 7.95
N ASP A 60 -6.43 9.99 6.98
CA ASP A 60 -7.67 10.75 7.19
C ASP A 60 -8.62 10.02 8.16
N ALA A 61 -8.82 8.72 7.93
CA ALA A 61 -9.67 7.89 8.80
C ALA A 61 -9.12 7.83 10.23
N TRP A 62 -7.81 7.63 10.38
CA TRP A 62 -7.19 7.58 11.69
C TRP A 62 -7.24 8.92 12.41
N MET A 63 -6.98 10.03 11.72
CA MET A 63 -7.03 11.36 12.33
C MET A 63 -8.43 11.73 12.79
N LYS A 64 -9.47 11.36 12.03
CA LYS A 64 -10.86 11.51 12.45
C LYS A 64 -11.13 10.74 13.73
N VAL A 65 -10.83 9.43 13.73
CA VAL A 65 -11.02 8.57 14.90
C VAL A 65 -10.25 9.09 16.11
N ARG A 66 -8.97 9.45 15.93
CA ARG A 66 -8.11 9.97 17.00
C ARG A 66 -8.62 11.27 17.61
N THR A 67 -9.22 12.16 16.81
CA THR A 67 -9.77 13.44 17.29
C THR A 67 -11.02 13.23 18.14
N GLU A 68 -11.80 12.21 17.83
CA GLU A 68 -13.03 11.85 18.55
C GLU A 68 -12.75 10.98 19.80
N LEU A 69 -11.55 10.43 19.93
CA LEU A 69 -11.17 9.52 21.01
C LEU A 69 -10.58 10.24 22.21
N ASP A 70 -11.18 10.04 23.38
CA ASP A 70 -10.61 10.44 24.66
C ASP A 70 -10.05 9.24 25.43
N LEU A 71 -9.18 8.48 24.74
CA LEU A 71 -8.59 7.25 25.28
C LEU A 71 -7.71 7.48 26.51
N ALA A 72 -7.18 8.68 26.69
CA ALA A 72 -6.31 9.00 27.83
C ALA A 72 -7.06 8.94 29.17
N HIS A 73 -8.38 9.22 29.16
CA HIS A 73 -9.22 9.27 30.35
C HIS A 73 -10.17 8.07 30.45
N LEU A 74 -10.09 7.11 29.52
CA LEU A 74 -10.90 5.91 29.57
C LEU A 74 -10.49 5.01 30.74
N SER A 75 -11.38 4.92 31.72
CA SER A 75 -11.25 4.05 32.89
C SER A 75 -12.53 3.23 33.09
N LYS A 76 -12.56 2.36 34.11
CA LYS A 76 -13.79 1.64 34.49
C LYS A 76 -14.89 2.57 35.02
N GLU A 77 -14.52 3.80 35.41
CA GLU A 77 -15.44 4.80 35.94
C GLU A 77 -16.08 5.65 34.85
N THR A 78 -15.60 5.55 33.60
CA THR A 78 -16.22 6.21 32.45
C THR A 78 -17.65 5.70 32.24
N PRO A 79 -18.63 6.58 31.97
CA PRO A 79 -19.98 6.17 31.61
C PRO A 79 -19.99 5.08 30.52
N GLU A 80 -20.72 3.99 30.75
CA GLU A 80 -20.66 2.82 29.85
C GLU A 80 -20.98 3.18 28.39
N LYS A 81 -21.92 4.11 28.19
CA LYS A 81 -22.31 4.61 26.86
C LYS A 81 -21.13 5.21 26.10
N GLU A 82 -20.32 6.03 26.77
CA GLU A 82 -19.16 6.70 26.18
C GLU A 82 -18.04 5.71 25.90
N LEU A 83 -17.74 4.85 26.88
CA LEU A 83 -16.78 3.75 26.73
C LEU A 83 -17.13 2.88 25.52
N ARG A 84 -18.40 2.49 25.38
CA ARG A 84 -18.86 1.66 24.26
C ARG A 84 -18.77 2.40 22.92
N ALA A 85 -19.04 3.69 22.88
CA ALA A 85 -18.93 4.49 21.67
C ALA A 85 -17.47 4.56 21.19
N GLN A 86 -16.53 4.84 22.10
CA GLN A 86 -15.11 4.92 21.79
C GLN A 86 -14.54 3.56 21.36
N LEU A 87 -14.86 2.47 22.07
CA LEU A 87 -14.42 1.13 21.69
C LEU A 87 -14.99 0.69 20.33
N ARG A 88 -16.23 1.07 20.00
CA ARG A 88 -16.82 0.80 18.68
C ARG A 88 -16.13 1.57 17.56
N ALA A 89 -15.77 2.83 17.79
CA ALA A 89 -15.03 3.62 16.81
C ALA A 89 -13.67 2.98 16.51
N LEU A 90 -12.96 2.55 17.55
CA LEU A 90 -11.70 1.82 17.43
C LEU A 90 -11.86 0.47 16.73
N GLU A 91 -12.91 -0.29 17.04
CA GLU A 91 -13.20 -1.57 16.37
C GLU A 91 -13.46 -1.36 14.87
N ALA A 92 -14.28 -0.37 14.51
CA ALA A 92 -14.58 -0.05 13.12
C ALA A 92 -13.33 0.34 12.33
N PHE A 93 -12.43 1.12 12.95
CA PHE A 93 -11.14 1.43 12.35
C PHE A 93 -10.28 0.16 12.18
N SER A 94 -10.26 -0.71 13.19
CA SER A 94 -9.50 -1.97 13.18
C SER A 94 -9.97 -2.91 12.08
N VAL A 95 -11.28 -3.02 11.86
CA VAL A 95 -11.86 -3.75 10.72
C VAL A 95 -11.32 -3.21 9.40
N GLY A 96 -11.27 -1.88 9.24
CA GLY A 96 -10.75 -1.24 8.03
C GLY A 96 -9.27 -1.56 7.77
N VAL A 97 -8.44 -1.62 8.82
CA VAL A 97 -7.03 -2.01 8.69
C VAL A 97 -6.89 -3.51 8.40
N ASN A 98 -7.57 -4.37 9.15
CA ASN A 98 -7.45 -5.83 9.02
C ASN A 98 -8.02 -6.37 7.71
N SER A 99 -9.04 -5.72 7.15
CA SER A 99 -9.57 -6.03 5.81
C SER A 99 -8.69 -5.52 4.67
N GLY A 100 -7.66 -4.72 4.96
CA GLY A 100 -6.77 -4.16 3.95
C GLY A 100 -7.36 -2.97 3.21
N VAL A 101 -8.49 -2.40 3.66
CA VAL A 101 -8.98 -1.10 3.17
C VAL A 101 -8.00 0.00 3.56
N TYR A 102 -7.46 -0.06 4.78
CA TYR A 102 -6.40 0.82 5.27
C TYR A 102 -5.04 0.13 5.30
N ASP A 103 -3.98 0.93 5.33
CA ASP A 103 -2.59 0.46 5.28
C ASP A 103 -2.00 0.31 6.68
N LEU A 104 -1.80 -0.93 7.10
CA LEU A 104 -1.27 -1.28 8.42
C LEU A 104 0.14 -0.70 8.65
N THR A 105 1.00 -0.70 7.63
CA THR A 105 2.37 -0.19 7.74
C THR A 105 2.36 1.32 7.99
N THR A 106 1.55 2.06 7.25
CA THR A 106 1.34 3.50 7.44
C THR A 106 0.79 3.79 8.83
N PHE A 107 -0.25 3.06 9.25
CA PHE A 107 -0.82 3.22 10.60
C PHE A 107 0.22 2.98 11.70
N LYS A 108 1.00 1.89 11.59
CA LYS A 108 2.10 1.57 12.53
C LYS A 108 3.10 2.72 12.62
N GLN A 109 3.52 3.28 11.48
CA GLN A 109 4.47 4.38 11.42
C GLN A 109 3.92 5.66 12.06
N MET A 110 2.64 5.97 11.85
CA MET A 110 2.04 7.20 12.35
C MET A 110 1.73 7.16 13.84
N SER A 111 1.22 6.03 14.35
CA SER A 111 0.62 6.00 15.68
C SER A 111 0.73 4.66 16.39
N GLY A 112 1.48 3.69 15.86
CA GLY A 112 1.50 2.35 16.41
C GLY A 112 1.95 2.27 17.87
N ASN A 113 2.97 3.02 18.29
CA ASN A 113 3.42 3.02 19.68
C ASN A 113 2.37 3.61 20.62
N TRP A 114 1.80 4.76 20.25
CA TRP A 114 0.74 5.39 21.02
C TRP A 114 -0.50 4.49 21.12
N TYR A 115 -0.89 3.86 20.00
CA TYR A 115 -2.01 2.93 19.94
C TYR A 115 -1.80 1.72 20.86
N CYS A 116 -0.63 1.07 20.82
CA CYS A 116 -0.32 -0.05 21.73
C CYS A 116 -0.38 0.39 23.21
N GLN A 117 0.13 1.58 23.55
CA GLN A 117 0.04 2.11 24.91
C GLN A 117 -1.41 2.32 25.35
N GLN A 118 -2.26 2.91 24.50
CA GLN A 118 -3.67 3.09 24.82
C GLN A 118 -4.41 1.75 24.88
N PHE A 119 -4.12 0.83 23.95
CA PHE A 119 -4.69 -0.52 23.94
C PHE A 119 -4.41 -1.25 25.25
N ASN A 120 -3.16 -1.21 25.75
CA ASN A 120 -2.80 -1.86 27.01
C ASN A 120 -3.58 -1.32 28.22
N ARG A 121 -3.97 -0.04 28.20
CA ARG A 121 -4.80 0.57 29.25
C ARG A 121 -6.24 0.05 29.22
N ILE A 122 -6.83 -0.07 28.02
CA ILE A 122 -8.21 -0.52 27.84
C ILE A 122 -8.34 -2.05 27.77
N LYS A 123 -7.23 -2.79 27.62
CA LYS A 123 -7.21 -4.25 27.52
C LYS A 123 -7.96 -4.96 28.65
N PRO A 124 -7.83 -4.59 29.94
CA PRO A 124 -8.58 -5.24 31.02
C PRO A 124 -10.11 -5.13 30.84
N ILE A 125 -10.60 -4.03 30.27
CA ILE A 125 -12.02 -3.81 29.98
C ILE A 125 -12.47 -4.70 28.81
N ILE A 126 -11.63 -4.82 27.78
CA ILE A 126 -11.90 -5.70 26.63
C ILE A 126 -11.92 -7.16 27.08
N ASP A 127 -10.92 -7.59 27.84
CA ASP A 127 -10.80 -8.96 28.35
C ASP A 127 -12.03 -9.34 29.21
N GLU A 128 -12.51 -8.42 30.04
CA GLU A 128 -13.72 -8.62 30.86
C GLU A 128 -14.97 -8.81 30.00
N ARG A 129 -15.13 -8.04 28.92
CA ARG A 129 -16.24 -8.21 27.98
C ARG A 129 -16.12 -9.51 27.17
N GLN A 130 -14.90 -9.92 26.82
CA GLN A 130 -14.65 -11.15 26.09
C GLN A 130 -14.96 -12.43 26.89
N LYS A 131 -14.93 -12.37 28.23
CA LYS A 131 -15.41 -13.48 29.08
C LYS A 131 -16.88 -13.83 28.81
N ASN A 132 -17.70 -12.82 28.53
CA ASN A 132 -19.13 -13.00 28.27
C ASN A 132 -19.44 -13.11 26.77
N SER A 133 -18.63 -12.50 25.93
CA SER A 133 -18.80 -12.50 24.47
C SER A 133 -17.42 -12.60 23.79
N PRO A 134 -16.95 -13.81 23.45
CA PRO A 134 -15.58 -14.04 22.96
C PRO A 134 -15.18 -13.22 21.73
N ASP A 135 -16.14 -12.86 20.88
CA ASP A 135 -15.91 -12.08 19.66
C ASP A 135 -15.92 -10.56 19.88
N ALA A 136 -16.21 -10.08 21.10
CA ALA A 136 -16.25 -8.66 21.38
C ALA A 136 -14.87 -8.02 21.17
N TYR A 137 -14.80 -7.02 20.29
CA TYR A 137 -13.59 -6.25 19.98
C TYR A 137 -12.42 -7.11 19.46
N LYS A 138 -12.74 -8.22 18.79
CA LYS A 138 -11.74 -9.14 18.24
C LYS A 138 -10.83 -8.43 17.25
N GLU A 139 -11.35 -7.57 16.39
CA GLU A 139 -10.54 -6.88 15.37
C GLU A 139 -9.56 -5.91 16.01
N LEU A 140 -9.96 -5.23 17.08
CA LEU A 140 -9.09 -4.37 17.87
C LEU A 140 -7.90 -5.14 18.47
N THR A 141 -8.17 -6.31 19.06
CA THR A 141 -7.10 -7.17 19.61
C THR A 141 -6.19 -7.72 18.50
N SER A 142 -6.76 -8.05 17.34
CA SER A 142 -6.01 -8.50 16.17
C SER A 142 -5.08 -7.41 15.66
N LEU A 143 -5.59 -6.18 15.55
CA LEU A 143 -4.80 -5.02 15.13
C LEU A 143 -3.65 -4.76 16.10
N ALA A 144 -3.88 -4.83 17.41
CA ALA A 144 -2.83 -4.64 18.41
C ALA A 144 -1.68 -5.64 18.23
N LYS A 145 -2.00 -6.93 18.04
CA LYS A 145 -1.01 -7.97 17.74
C LYS A 145 -0.27 -7.71 16.43
N ALA A 146 -0.99 -7.28 15.38
CA ALA A 146 -0.38 -6.97 14.09
C ALA A 146 0.59 -5.79 14.18
N VAL A 147 0.22 -4.73 14.91
CA VAL A 147 1.06 -3.55 15.16
C VAL A 147 2.28 -3.90 16.02
N GLU A 148 2.15 -4.76 17.02
CA GLU A 148 3.28 -5.24 17.83
C GLU A 148 4.23 -6.15 17.05
N GLY A 149 3.68 -7.02 16.19
CA GLY A 149 4.43 -7.96 15.37
C GLY A 149 5.25 -7.31 14.25
N ILE A 150 4.91 -6.10 13.83
CA ILE A 150 5.71 -5.35 12.84
C ILE A 150 6.96 -4.77 13.54
N ARG A 151 8.08 -5.47 13.39
CA ARG A 151 9.42 -4.88 13.60
C ARG A 151 9.70 -3.89 12.48
N LEU A 152 9.76 -2.59 12.81
CA LEU A 152 10.12 -1.51 11.88
C LEU A 152 11.54 -1.68 11.30
N ASP A 153 12.35 -2.57 11.87
CA ASP A 153 13.72 -2.86 11.46
C ASP A 153 13.83 -3.57 10.10
N ALA A 154 12.73 -4.14 9.58
CA ALA A 154 12.68 -4.70 8.23
C ALA A 154 12.48 -3.64 7.12
N ALA A 155 12.12 -2.40 7.48
CA ALA A 155 11.90 -1.30 6.53
C ALA A 155 13.18 -0.51 6.19
N LYS A 156 14.32 -0.81 6.84
CA LYS A 156 15.65 -0.32 6.46
C LYS A 156 16.47 -1.45 5.81
N LYS A 157 16.06 -1.92 4.64
CA LYS A 157 17.07 -2.39 3.67
C LYS A 157 17.63 -1.12 3.00
N PRO A 158 18.91 -0.77 3.20
CA PRO A 158 19.51 0.29 2.39
C PRO A 158 19.46 -0.14 0.92
N ALA A 159 18.67 0.57 0.13
CA ALA A 159 18.82 0.58 -1.31
C ALA A 159 20.22 1.12 -1.61
N GLY A 160 21.11 0.25 -2.10
CA GLY A 160 22.29 0.55 -2.89
C GLY A 160 23.25 1.64 -2.37
N LYS A 161 24.42 1.20 -1.90
CA LYS A 161 25.70 1.72 -2.43
C LYS A 161 26.71 0.58 -2.50
N ALA A 162 26.63 -0.21 -3.57
CA ALA A 162 27.85 -0.70 -4.19
C ALA A 162 28.45 0.52 -4.91
N CYS A 163 29.28 1.27 -4.19
CA CYS A 163 30.04 2.38 -4.76
C CYS A 163 31.53 2.03 -4.64
N SER A 164 32.13 1.78 -5.80
CA SER A 164 33.54 2.00 -6.10
C SER A 164 34.56 1.03 -5.48
N GLN A 165 34.90 0.00 -6.25
CA GLN A 165 36.31 -0.32 -6.47
C GLN A 165 37.04 0.94 -6.95
N ARG A 166 38.04 1.39 -6.20
CA ARG A 166 39.31 2.01 -6.66
C ARG A 166 39.96 2.77 -5.50
N SER A 167 41.01 2.19 -4.94
CA SER A 167 42.33 2.79 -4.78
C SER A 167 43.31 1.66 -4.54
#